data_AF-A0A4R9WVX6-F1
#
_entry.id   AF-A0A4R9WVX6-F1
#
_cell.length_a   1.000
_cell.length_b   1.000
_cell.length_c   1.000
_cell.angle_alpha   90.00
_cell.angle_beta   90.00
_cell.angle_gamma   90.00
#
_symmetry.space_group_name_H-M   'P 1'
#
loop_
_entity.id
_entity.type
_entity.pdbx_description
1 polymer ?
#
loop_
_entity_poly.entity_id
_entity_poly.type
_entity_poly.pdbx_seq_one_letter_code
_entity_poly.pdbx_strand_id
1 'polypeptide(L)' 'GLFDGQAAQIVTELSKPRNATGAKAMRLLGWTPRSREEALVATAESLIRLGLLKKSK' A
#
# COMPACT_ATOMS: atom_id res chain seq x y z
N GLY A 1 9.42 -19.32 -14.16
CA GLY A 1 10.51 -19.21 -13.16
C GLY A 1 9.91 -19.12 -11.77
N LEU A 2 10.72 -19.20 -10.71
CA LEU A 2 10.26 -19.16 -9.31
C LEU A 2 9.58 -17.83 -8.90
N PHE A 3 9.72 -16.78 -9.70
CA PHE A 3 9.18 -15.45 -9.44
C PHE A 3 8.25 -14.99 -10.54
N ASP A 4 7.25 -14.20 -10.15
CA ASP A 4 6.45 -13.40 -11.07
C ASP A 4 7.34 -12.37 -11.79
N GLY A 5 7.18 -12.24 -13.10
CA GLY A 5 8.05 -11.41 -13.94
C GLY A 5 7.96 -9.91 -13.64
N GLN A 6 6.82 -9.43 -13.15
CA GLN A 6 6.66 -8.03 -12.74
C GLN A 6 7.28 -7.80 -11.37
N ALA A 7 7.06 -8.72 -10.42
CA ALA A 7 7.66 -8.63 -9.10
C ALA A 7 9.20 -8.69 -9.15
N ALA A 8 9.77 -9.44 -10.10
CA ALA A 8 11.21 -9.55 -10.30
C ALA A 8 11.89 -8.19 -10.59
N GLN A 9 11.18 -7.24 -11.21
CA GLN A 9 11.73 -5.92 -11.56
C GLN A 9 11.99 -5.04 -10.33
N ILE A 10 11.28 -5.28 -9.22
CA ILE A 10 11.34 -4.44 -8.02
C ILE A 10 12.10 -5.09 -6.85
N VAL A 11 12.65 -6.29 -7.04
CA VAL A 11 13.28 -7.07 -5.95
C VAL A 11 14.48 -6.36 -5.32
N THR A 12 15.25 -5.62 -6.12
CA THR A 12 16.44 -4.86 -5.65
C THR A 12 16.08 -3.64 -4.80
N GLU A 13 14.83 -3.21 -4.85
CA GLU A 13 14.32 -2.05 -4.12
C GLU A 13 13.69 -2.43 -2.78
N LEU A 14 13.52 -3.72 -2.53
CA LEU A 14 13.05 -4.21 -1.24
C LEU A 14 14.06 -3.83 -0.14
N SER A 15 13.53 -3.52 1.05
CA SER A 15 14.29 -3.06 2.22
C SER A 15 14.98 -1.70 2.10
N LYS A 16 14.85 -0.98 0.97
CA LYS A 16 15.33 0.40 0.86
C LYS A 16 14.22 1.38 1.28
N PRO A 17 14.33 2.09 2.41
CA PRO A 17 13.32 3.05 2.81
C PRO A 17 13.25 4.20 1.80
N ARG A 18 12.04 4.48 1.32
CA ARG A 18 11.77 5.62 0.42
C ARG A 18 11.17 6.74 1.25
N ASN A 19 11.93 7.81 1.46
CA ASN A 19 11.43 9.02 2.09
C ASN A 19 10.50 9.75 1.11
N ALA A 20 9.20 9.59 1.30
CA ALA A 20 8.17 10.24 0.48
C ALA A 20 7.22 11.04 1.38
N THR A 21 6.71 12.16 0.87
CA THR A 21 5.72 12.98 1.56
C THR A 21 4.54 13.30 0.64
N GLY A 22 3.33 13.39 1.21
CA GLY A 22 2.13 13.80 0.49
C GLY A 22 2.00 15.31 0.28
N ALA A 23 2.95 16.11 0.79
CA ALA A 23 2.84 17.58 0.89
C ALA A 23 2.56 18.27 -0.46
N LYS A 24 3.18 17.78 -1.54
CA LYS A 24 2.95 18.33 -2.89
C LYS A 24 1.51 18.13 -3.35
N ALA A 25 0.92 16.96 -3.11
CA ALA A 25 -0.46 16.66 -3.51
C ALA A 25 -1.46 17.45 -2.65
N MET A 26 -1.21 17.58 -1.35
CA MET A 26 -2.02 18.45 -0.48
C MET A 26 -2.01 19.90 -0.96
N ARG A 27 -0.82 20.43 -1.30
CA ARG A 27 -0.65 21.82 -1.76
C ARG A 27 -1.22 22.08 -3.15
N LEU A 28 -0.96 21.19 -4.11
CA LEU A 28 -1.29 21.44 -5.52
C LEU A 28 -2.68 20.96 -5.91
N LEU A 29 -3.16 19.88 -5.29
CA LEU A 29 -4.41 19.22 -5.67
C LEU A 29 -5.51 19.39 -4.62
N GLY A 30 -5.23 20.07 -3.49
CA GLY A 30 -6.16 20.15 -2.37
C GLY A 30 -6.45 18.77 -1.75
N TRP A 31 -5.58 17.79 -2.01
CA TRP A 31 -5.80 16.43 -1.55
C TRP A 31 -5.78 16.38 -0.03
N THR A 32 -6.84 15.85 0.57
CA THR A 32 -6.94 15.66 2.02
C THR A 32 -6.81 14.17 2.33
N PRO A 33 -5.67 13.71 2.87
CA PRO A 33 -5.49 12.30 3.21
C PRO A 33 -6.43 11.89 4.35
N ARG A 34 -6.85 10.62 4.36
CA ARG A 34 -7.57 10.03 5.49
C ARG A 34 -6.68 10.04 6.74
N SER A 35 -7.32 9.99 7.91
CA SER A 35 -6.60 9.70 9.15
C SER A 35 -5.93 8.32 9.08
N ARG A 36 -4.95 8.08 9.96
CA ARG A 36 -4.21 6.81 9.97
C ARG A 36 -5.14 5.65 10.29
N GLU A 37 -6.04 5.86 11.23
CA GLU A 37 -7.04 4.92 11.71
C GLU A 37 -8.00 4.55 10.57
N GLU A 38 -8.56 5.54 9.89
CA GLU A 38 -9.44 5.31 8.74
C GLU A 38 -8.72 4.62 7.58
N ALA A 39 -7.46 4.97 7.31
CA ALA A 39 -6.68 4.33 6.26
C ALA A 39 -6.44 2.83 6.55
N LEU A 40 -6.16 2.48 7.81
CA LEU A 40 -6.02 1.10 8.24
C LEU A 40 -7.34 0.33 8.12
N VAL A 41 -8.44 0.90 8.60
CA VAL A 41 -9.77 0.28 8.51
C VAL A 41 -10.18 0.04 7.05
N ALA A 42 -10.06 1.06 6.20
CA ALA A 42 -10.41 0.93 4.77
C ALA A 42 -9.56 -0.13 4.05
N THR A 43 -8.30 -0.29 4.46
CA THR A 43 -7.41 -1.33 3.93
C THR A 43 -7.88 -2.72 4.38
N ALA A 44 -8.19 -2.89 5.67
CA ALA A 44 -8.69 -4.15 6.21
C ALA A 44 -10.02 -4.57 5.54
N GLU A 45 -10.96 -3.64 5.39
CA GLU A 45 -12.23 -3.85 4.68
C GLU A 45 -12.00 -4.30 3.24
N SER A 46 -11.06 -3.68 2.53
CA SER A 46 -10.70 -4.05 1.16
C SER A 46 -10.13 -5.47 1.08
N LEU A 47 -9.25 -5.84 2.02
CA LEU A 47 -8.68 -7.19 2.08
C LEU A 47 -9.76 -8.26 2.33
N ILE A 48 -10.73 -7.98 3.21
CA ILE A 48 -11.89 -8.85 3.45
C ILE A 48 -12.71 -8.99 2.17
N ARG A 49 -13.09 -7.86 1.56
CA ARG A 49 -13.92 -7.84 0.34
C ARG A 49 -13.27 -8.60 -0.82
N LEU A 50 -11.95 -8.51 -0.95
CA LEU A 50 -11.19 -9.18 -1.99
C LEU A 50 -10.84 -10.64 -1.64
N GLY A 51 -11.18 -11.12 -0.43
CA GLY A 51 -10.90 -12.49 0.00
C GLY A 51 -9.40 -12.79 0.16
N LEU A 52 -8.58 -11.77 0.44
CA LEU A 52 -7.11 -11.88 0.52
C LEU A 52 -6.60 -12.33 1.90
N LEU A 53 -7.50 -12.53 2.86
CA LEU A 53 -7.14 -12.98 4.19
C LEU A 53 -6.94 -14.49 4.24
N LYS A 54 -5.87 -14.94 4.90
CA LYS A 54 -5.71 -16.35 5.25
C LYS A 54 -6.81 -16.74 6.25
N LYS A 55 -7.35 -17.95 6.08
CA LYS A 55 -8.20 -18.56 7.11
C LYS A 55 -7.34 -18.82 8.34
N SER A 56 -7.86 -18.49 9.53
CA SER A 56 -7.22 -18.95 10.76
C SER A 56 -7.23 -20.48 10.77
N LYS A 57 -6.16 -21.05 11.32
CA LYS A 57 -6.16 -22.44 11.75
C LYS A 57 -7.20 -22.65 12.84
#